data_AF-A0A950PRM0-F1
#
_entry.id   AF-A0A950PRM0-F1
#
_cell.length_a   1.000
_cell.length_b   1.000
_cell.length_c   1.000
_cell.angle_alpha   90.00
_cell.angle_beta   90.00
_cell.angle_gamma   90.00
#
_symmetry.space_group_name_H-M   'P 1'
#
loop_
_entity.id
_entity.type
_entity.pdbx_description
1 polymer ?
#
loop_
_entity_poly.entity_id
_entity_poly.type
_entity_poly.pdbx_seq_one_letter_code
_entity_poly.pdbx_strand_id
1 'polypeptide(L)' 'MDFEVLKARFFEALDKENGSITAAARAVGVNRNTAFGWARQAGIRGRVRRGGVNRRL' A
#
# COMPACT_ATOMS: atom_id res chain seq x y z
N MET A 1 4.06 -15.65 -12.84
CA MET A 1 4.12 -14.21 -12.53
C MET A 1 4.55 -14.09 -11.08
N ASP A 2 5.77 -13.66 -10.83
CA ASP A 2 6.32 -13.64 -9.47
C ASP A 2 5.71 -12.52 -8.62
N PHE A 3 5.55 -12.81 -7.33
CA PHE A 3 4.97 -11.89 -6.36
C PHE A 3 5.77 -10.58 -6.25
N GLU A 4 7.09 -10.65 -6.40
CA GLU A 4 7.97 -9.47 -6.39
C GLU A 4 7.73 -8.55 -7.61
N VAL A 5 7.39 -9.12 -8.77
CA VAL A 5 7.03 -8.33 -9.97
C VAL A 5 5.69 -7.62 -9.76
N LEU A 6 4.71 -8.30 -9.15
CA LEU A 6 3.42 -7.68 -8.80
C LEU A 6 3.59 -6.57 -7.76
N LYS A 7 4.46 -6.78 -6.78
CA LYS A 7 4.78 -5.80 -5.75
C LYS A 7 5.47 -4.56 -6.33
N ALA A 8 6.41 -4.73 -7.25
CA ALA A 8 7.05 -3.61 -7.95
C ALA A 8 6.03 -2.80 -8.78
N ARG A 9 5.17 -3.48 -9.56
CA ARG A 9 4.08 -2.84 -10.31
C ARG A 9 3.09 -2.12 -9.41
N PHE A 10 2.84 -2.66 -8.21
CA PHE A 10 1.96 -2.03 -7.23
C PHE A 10 2.54 -0.71 -6.73
N PHE A 11 3.84 -0.65 -6.41
CA PHE A 11 4.46 0.61 -6.00
C PHE A 11 4.51 1.65 -7.14
N GLU A 12 4.74 1.22 -8.38
CA GLU A 12 4.67 2.09 -9.54
C GLU A 12 3.26 2.67 -9.76
N ALA A 13 2.22 1.83 -9.63
CA ALA A 13 0.83 2.30 -9.69
C ALA A 13 0.49 3.23 -8.51
N LEU A 14 1.00 2.93 -7.32
CA LEU A 14 0.79 3.73 -6.12
C LEU A 14 1.36 5.14 -6.25
N ASP A 15 2.52 5.28 -6.88
CA ASP A 15 3.13 6.58 -7.21
C ASP A 15 2.25 7.37 -8.19
N LYS A 16 1.79 6.71 -9.27
CA LYS A 16 0.90 7.32 -10.28
C LYS A 16 -0.46 7.73 -9.72
N GLU A 17 -0.99 7.00 -8.74
CA GLU A 17 -2.33 7.24 -8.16
C GLU A 17 -2.29 8.00 -6.84
N ASN A 18 -1.20 8.75 -6.60
CA ASN A 18 -1.08 9.69 -5.49
C ASN A 18 -1.23 9.03 -4.10
N GLY A 19 -0.76 7.78 -3.97
CA GLY A 19 -0.80 7.01 -2.72
C GLY A 19 -2.10 6.25 -2.46
N SER A 20 -2.96 6.08 -3.47
CA SER A 20 -4.20 5.29 -3.33
C SER A 20 -3.95 3.79 -3.46
N ILE A 21 -3.80 3.09 -2.33
CA ILE A 21 -3.61 1.63 -2.27
C ILE A 21 -4.72 0.87 -3.04
N THR A 22 -5.96 1.35 -2.97
CA THR A 22 -7.11 0.69 -3.61
C THR A 22 -7.08 0.84 -5.14
N ALA A 23 -6.67 2.01 -5.63
CA ALA A 23 -6.50 2.21 -7.06
C ALA A 23 -5.34 1.34 -7.57
N ALA A 24 -4.23 1.27 -6.81
CA ALA A 24 -3.03 0.56 -7.25
C ALA A 24 -3.25 -0.94 -7.29
N ALA A 25 -4.01 -1.44 -6.31
CA ALA A 25 -4.46 -2.82 -6.29
C ALA A 25 -5.32 -3.18 -7.52
N ARG A 26 -6.20 -2.27 -7.94
CA ARG A 26 -7.03 -2.47 -9.14
C ARG A 26 -6.21 -2.41 -10.42
N ALA A 27 -5.26 -1.47 -10.52
CA ALA A 27 -4.39 -1.33 -11.69
C ALA A 27 -3.51 -2.57 -11.92
N VAL A 28 -3.03 -3.20 -10.85
CA VAL A 28 -2.17 -4.39 -10.91
C VAL A 28 -2.98 -5.70 -10.87
N GLY A 29 -4.28 -5.64 -10.53
CA GLY A 29 -5.14 -6.82 -10.44
C GLY A 29 -4.88 -7.69 -9.20
N VAL A 30 -4.37 -7.09 -8.12
CA VAL A 30 -4.09 -7.80 -6.86
C VAL A 30 -5.20 -7.59 -5.84
N ASN A 31 -5.36 -8.56 -4.95
CA ASN A 31 -6.32 -8.44 -3.85
C ASN A 31 -5.95 -7.24 -2.95
N ARG A 32 -6.94 -6.40 -2.64
CA ARG A 32 -6.81 -5.26 -1.74
C ARG A 32 -6.19 -5.66 -0.39
N ASN A 33 -6.54 -6.82 0.16
CA ASN A 33 -5.96 -7.30 1.42
C ASN A 33 -4.44 -7.52 1.31
N THR A 34 -3.97 -8.07 0.19
CA THR A 34 -2.54 -8.23 -0.10
C THR A 34 -1.86 -6.87 -0.26
N ALA A 35 -2.48 -5.95 -1.00
CA ALA A 35 -1.97 -4.60 -1.19
C ALA A 35 -1.88 -3.81 0.14
N PHE A 36 -2.87 -3.94 1.02
CA PHE A 36 -2.82 -3.38 2.37
C PHE A 36 -1.73 -4.03 3.23
N GLY A 37 -1.48 -5.34 3.07
CA GLY A 37 -0.36 -6.03 3.70
C GLY A 37 0.98 -5.44 3.28
N TRP A 38 1.19 -5.24 1.98
CA TRP A 38 2.40 -4.60 1.44
C TRP A 38 2.56 -3.16 1.92
N ALA A 39 1.51 -2.36 1.88
CA ALA A 39 1.53 -0.98 2.35
C ALA A 39 1.86 -0.89 3.85
N ARG A 40 1.27 -1.75 4.68
CA ARG A 40 1.59 -1.84 6.11
C ARG A 40 3.06 -2.21 6.36
N GLN A 41 3.58 -3.19 5.62
CA GLN A 41 4.97 -3.62 5.75
C GLN A 41 5.97 -2.57 5.24
N ALA A 42 5.59 -1.81 4.22
CA ALA A 42 6.37 -0.68 3.71
C ALA A 42 6.23 0.60 4.56
N GLY A 43 5.50 0.57 5.67
CA GLY A 43 5.25 1.76 6.51
C GLY A 43 4.29 2.78 5.88
N ILE A 44 3.74 2.49 4.69
CA ILE A 44 2.73 3.28 4.01
C ILE A 44 1.40 3.07 4.73
N ARG A 45 1.20 3.85 5.77
CA ARG A 45 -0.12 4.00 6.39
C ARG A 45 -0.94 4.84 5.44
N GLY A 46 -1.67 4.16 4.54
CA GLY A 46 -2.71 4.80 3.72
C GLY A 46 -3.46 5.78 4.61
N ARG A 47 -3.55 7.03 4.15
CA ARG A 47 -3.83 8.28 4.88
C ARG A 47 -5.01 8.19 5.86
N VAL A 48 -4.90 7.40 6.91
CA VAL A 48 -5.75 7.44 8.09
C VAL A 48 -5.12 8.55 8.90
N ARG A 49 -5.85 9.67 9.03
CA ARG A 49 -5.59 10.66 10.08
C ARG A 49 -5.48 9.92 11.42
N ARG A 50 -4.28 9.50 11.79
CA ARG A 50 -3.95 9.18 13.17
C ARG A 50 -3.04 10.29 13.64
N GLY A 51 -3.63 11.21 14.40
CA GLY A 51 -2.86 11.97 15.37
C GLY A 51 -1.96 10.98 16.11
N GLY A 52 -0.67 11.28 16.14
CA GLY A 52 0.30 10.51 16.90
C GLY A 52 -0.08 10.56 18.37
N VAL A 53 -0.73 9.51 18.87
CA VAL A 53 -0.76 9.25 20.31
C VAL A 53 0.47 8.43 20.62
N ASN A 54 1.42 9.16 21.19
CA ASN A 54 2.59 8.72 21.90
C ASN A 54 2.24 7.52 22.80
N ARG A 55 2.88 6.37 22.56
CA ARG A 55 2.83 5.24 23.50
C ARG A 55 4.26 4.87 23.85
N ARG A 56 4.86 5.67 24.74
CA ARG A 56 5.93 5.22 25.62
C ARG A 56 5.24 4.70 26.88
N LEU A 57 5.38 3.41 27.11
CA LEU A 57 5.29 2.81 28.44
C LEU A 57 6.69 2.92 29.08
#